data_AF-A0A8J4UB69-F1
#
_entry.id   AF-A0A8J4UB69-F1
#
_cell.length_a   1.000
_cell.length_b   1.000
_cell.length_c   1.000
_cell.angle_alpha   90.00
_cell.angle_beta   90.00
_cell.angle_gamma   90.00
#
_symmetry.space_group_name_H-M   'P 1'
#
loop_
_entity.id
_entity.type
_entity.pdbx_description
1 polymer ?
#
loop_
_entity_poly.entity_id
_entity_poly.type
_entity_poly.pdbx_seq_one_letter_code
_entity_poly.pdbx_strand_id
1 'polypeptide(L)' 'MIDDITLMSCTEEDIPPGSDQLSCDFEENTCGWYADQSASLIWERTKGQNPSYDNQGPGHDQTTGS' A
#
# COMPACT_ATOMS: atom_id res chain seq x y z
N MET A 1 -21.02 -4.11 -0.69
CA MET A 1 -20.27 -4.88 0.30
C MET A 1 -19.74 -6.10 -0.41
N ILE A 2 -18.43 -6.33 -0.32
CA ILE A 2 -17.79 -7.54 -0.84
C ILE A 2 -17.60 -8.41 0.41
N ASP A 3 -18.45 -9.41 0.59
CA ASP A 3 -18.42 -10.25 1.79
C ASP A 3 -17.97 -11.69 1.49
N ASP A 4 -17.87 -12.06 0.20
CA ASP A 4 -17.50 -13.41 -0.21
C ASP A 4 -16.17 -13.41 -0.97
N ILE A 5 -15.07 -13.46 -0.23
CA ILE A 5 -13.74 -13.78 -0.76
C ILE A 5 -13.44 -15.23 -0.40
N THR A 6 -13.17 -16.04 -1.43
CA THR A 6 -12.70 -17.42 -1.23
C THR A 6 -11.25 -17.50 -1.66
N LEU A 7 -10.39 -17.91 -0.73
CA LEU A 7 -8.98 -18.14 -1.01
C LEU A 7 -8.82 -19.53 -1.63
N MET A 8 -8.52 -19.58 -2.93
CA MET A 8 -8.17 -20.82 -3.62
C MET A 8 -6.69 -21.10 -3.38
N SER A 9 -6.41 -22.20 -2.67
CA SER A 9 -5.05 -22.72 -2.39
C SER A 9 -4.27 -22.08 -1.24
N CYS A 10 -4.90 -21.23 -0.42
CA CYS A 10 -4.36 -20.77 0.86
C CYS A 10 -5.48 -20.58 1.90
N THR A 11 -5.13 -20.64 3.17
CA THR A 11 -5.97 -20.31 4.32
C THR A 11 -5.67 -18.89 4.80
N GLU A 12 -6.57 -18.28 5.59
CA GLU A 12 -6.38 -16.92 6.12
C GLU A 12 -5.09 -16.77 6.95
N GLU A 13 -4.57 -17.88 7.47
CA GLU A 13 -3.35 -17.93 8.30
C GLU A 13 -2.11 -18.34 7.51
N ASP A 14 -2.24 -18.69 6.22
CA ASP A 14 -1.08 -19.03 5.40
C ASP A 14 -0.30 -17.77 5.05
N ILE A 15 0.83 -17.58 5.73
CA ILE A 15 1.84 -16.57 5.40
C ILE A 15 2.95 -17.26 4.59
N PRO A 16 3.01 -17.07 3.26
CA PRO A 16 4.05 -17.69 2.45
C PRO A 16 5.45 -17.31 2.94
N PRO A 17 6.43 -18.22 2.85
CA PRO A 17 7.82 -17.88 3.14
C PRO A 17 8.28 -16.69 2.27
N GLY A 18 8.83 -15.65 2.89
CA GLY A 18 9.22 -14.41 2.20
C GLY A 18 8.12 -13.36 2.11
N SER A 19 6.92 -13.59 2.66
CA SER A 19 5.85 -12.58 2.69
C SER A 19 6.23 -11.34 3.53
N ASP A 20 7.16 -11.48 4.47
CA ASP A 20 7.79 -10.38 5.20
C ASP A 20 8.52 -9.40 4.27
N GLN A 21 9.07 -9.90 3.16
CA GLN A 21 9.74 -9.08 2.14
C GLN A 21 8.76 -8.27 1.28
N LEU A 22 7.47 -8.61 1.33
CA LEU A 22 6.41 -7.90 0.61
C LEU A 22 5.70 -6.85 1.48
N SER A 23 5.92 -6.89 2.80
CA SER A 23 5.37 -5.92 3.74
C SER A 23 6.16 -4.60 3.67
N CYS A 24 5.47 -3.51 3.35
CA CYS A 24 6.07 -2.18 3.29
C CYS A 24 5.09 -1.13 3.82
N ASP A 25 5.48 -0.41 4.86
CA ASP A 25 4.74 0.72 5.42
C ASP A 25 5.12 2.07 4.80
N PHE A 26 6.16 2.08 3.96
CA PHE A 26 6.67 3.25 3.27
C PHE A 26 7.30 4.35 4.17
N GLU A 27 7.65 4.03 5.42
CA GLU A 27 8.14 5.02 6.38
C GLU A 27 9.60 5.44 6.15
N GLU A 28 10.46 4.49 5.77
CA GLU A 28 11.87 4.79 5.47
C GLU A 28 12.12 4.90 3.96
N ASN A 29 11.67 3.90 3.20
CA ASN A 29 11.91 3.78 1.77
C ASN A 29 10.77 3.02 1.09
N THR A 30 10.92 2.70 -0.19
CA THR A 30 9.87 1.99 -0.93
C THR A 30 9.98 0.47 -0.82
N CYS A 31 10.79 -0.08 0.08
CA CYS A 31 11.02 -1.51 0.27
C CYS A 31 11.36 -2.27 -1.03
N GLY A 32 12.01 -1.59 -1.98
CA GLY A 32 12.32 -2.13 -3.29
C GLY A 32 11.17 -2.05 -4.32
N TRP A 33 9.99 -1.57 -3.93
CA TRP A 33 8.95 -1.16 -4.88
C TRP A 33 9.45 0.03 -5.72
N TYR A 34 9.24 -0.04 -7.03
CA TYR A 34 9.57 1.03 -7.96
C TYR A 34 8.42 1.22 -8.94
N ALA A 35 8.21 2.46 -9.35
CA ALA A 35 7.24 2.76 -10.39
C ALA A 35 7.74 2.22 -11.73
N ASP A 36 6.83 1.70 -12.54
CA ASP A 36 7.10 1.40 -13.93
C ASP A 36 7.47 2.69 -14.66
N GLN A 37 8.68 2.75 -15.22
CA GLN A 37 9.19 3.93 -15.91
C GLN A 37 8.52 4.16 -17.26
N SER A 38 7.81 3.17 -17.80
CA SER A 38 7.03 3.30 -19.03
C SER A 38 5.60 3.82 -18.79
N ALA A 39 5.16 3.88 -17.54
CA ALA A 39 3.83 4.35 -17.19
C ALA A 39 3.71 5.87 -17.38
N SER A 40 2.54 6.32 -17.85
CA SER A 40 2.25 7.75 -18.00
C SER A 40 1.97 8.46 -16.67
N LEU A 41 1.70 7.69 -15.61
CA LEU A 41 1.44 8.17 -14.26
C LEU A 41 2.35 7.44 -13.28
N ILE A 42 2.94 8.20 -12.37
CA ILE A 42 3.90 7.70 -11.39
C ILE A 42 3.28 7.86 -10.00
N TRP A 43 3.47 6.85 -9.15
CA TRP A 43 3.07 6.89 -7.76
C TRP A 43 3.91 7.90 -6.98
N GLU A 44 3.25 8.73 -6.18
CA GLU A 44 3.89 9.63 -5.23
C GLU A 44 3.67 9.11 -3.81
N ARG A 45 4.74 9.08 -3.00
CA ARG A 45 4.67 8.66 -1.59
C ARG A 45 4.28 9.86 -0.73
N THR A 46 3.20 9.74 0.03
CA THR A 46 2.73 10.76 0.98
C THR A 46 2.40 10.12 2.32
N LYS A 47 2.27 10.92 3.37
CA LYS A 47 1.77 10.48 4.68
C LYS A 47 0.29 10.85 4.90
N GLY A 48 -0.45 11.12 3.83
CA GLY A 48 -1.81 11.63 3.95
C GLY A 48 -2.16 12.62 2.85
N GLN A 49 -3.11 13.50 3.13
CA GLN A 49 -3.67 14.35 2.10
C GLN A 49 -2.61 15.31 1.55
N ASN A 50 -2.45 15.33 0.23
CA ASN A 50 -1.59 16.31 -0.42
C ASN A 50 -2.27 17.69 -0.27
N PRO A 51 -1.58 18.71 0.27
CA PRO A 51 -2.15 20.05 0.50
C PRO A 51 -2.71 20.71 -0.76
N SER A 52 -2.26 20.28 -1.94
CA SER A 52 -2.72 20.80 -3.23
C SER A 52 -4.11 20.29 -3.63
N TYR A 53 -4.60 19.23 -2.98
CA TYR A 53 -5.86 18.57 -3.30
C TYR A 53 -6.74 18.51 -2.04
N ASP A 54 -7.47 19.60 -1.79
CA ASP A 54 -8.40 19.67 -0.65
C ASP A 54 -9.49 18.59 -0.74
N ASN A 55 -9.70 17.87 0.37
CA ASN A 55 -10.66 16.78 0.56
C ASN A 55 -10.54 15.59 -0.41
N GLN A 56 -9.37 15.37 -1.01
CA GLN A 56 -9.10 14.25 -1.91
C GLN A 56 -8.07 13.30 -1.29
N GLY A 57 -8.55 12.36 -0.47
CA GLY A 57 -7.74 11.29 0.10
C GLY A 57 -7.85 11.20 1.63
N PRO A 58 -7.26 10.15 2.22
CA PRO A 58 -7.17 10.03 3.67
C PRO A 58 -6.30 11.15 4.25
N GLY A 59 -6.74 11.70 5.38
CA GLY A 59 -6.02 12.78 6.07
C GLY A 59 -4.66 12.38 6.63
N HIS A 60 -4.47 11.08 6.90
CA HIS A 60 -3.32 10.54 7.63
C HIS A 60 -2.92 9.16 7.11
N ASP A 61 -1.64 8.83 7.29
CA ASP A 61 -1.11 7.48 7.07
C ASP A 61 -1.74 6.47 8.06
N GLN A 62 -1.96 5.23 7.60
CA GLN A 62 -2.59 4.19 8.42
C GLN A 62 -1.64 3.59 9.46
N THR A 63 -0.34 3.57 9.18
CA THR A 63 0.68 2.94 10.03
C THR A 63 0.97 3.80 11.25
N THR A 64 1.09 5.13 11.05
CA THR A 64 1.48 6.08 12.09
C THR A 64 0.35 6.98 12.56
N GLY A 65 -0.75 7.11 11.79
CA GLY A 65 -1.84 8.05 12.07
C GLY A 65 -1.46 9.52 11.86
N SER A 66 -0.37 9.79 11.15
CA SER A 66 0.12 11.14 10.84
C SER A 66 -0.05 11.46 9.38
#